data_AF-A0A419K657-F1
#
_entry.id   AF-A0A419K657-F1
#
_cell.length_a   1.000
_cell.length_b   1.000
_cell.length_c   1.000
_cell.angle_alpha   90.00
_cell.angle_beta   90.00
_cell.angle_gamma   90.00
#
_symmetry.space_group_name_H-M   'P 1'
#
loop_
_entity.id
_entity.type
_entity.pdbx_description
1 polymer ?
#
loop_
_entity_poly.entity_id
_entity_poly.type
_entity_poly.pdbx_seq_one_letter_code
_entity_poly.pdbx_strand_id
1 'polypeptide(L)' 'MGKKKVISEQELSEMILPSPNDVLGVVVKMLGFDRFLVKCQDGRERICRIRGKMKRRVWIRV' A
#
# COMPACT_ATOMS: atom_id res chain seq x y z
N MET A 1 -21.98 -7.41 -0.03
CA MET A 1 -21.54 -6.16 0.66
C MET A 1 -20.28 -5.61 0.01
N GLY A 2 -20.40 -4.62 -0.88
CA GLY A 2 -19.26 -3.95 -1.50
C GLY A 2 -18.49 -3.13 -0.48
N LYS A 3 -17.16 -3.28 -0.43
CA LYS A 3 -16.32 -2.53 0.51
C LYS A 3 -16.20 -1.08 0.02
N LYS A 4 -16.61 -0.11 0.85
CA LYS A 4 -16.58 1.35 0.60
C LYS A 4 -15.18 1.77 0.11
N LYS A 5 -15.13 2.59 -0.95
CA LYS A 5 -13.89 3.27 -1.39
C LYS A 5 -13.56 4.33 -0.34
N VAL A 6 -12.28 4.44 0.02
CA VAL A 6 -11.81 5.48 0.94
C VAL A 6 -11.59 6.73 0.10
N ILE A 7 -12.39 7.77 0.32
CA ILE A 7 -12.35 9.01 -0.47
C ILE A 7 -11.63 10.12 0.30
N SER A 8 -11.72 10.14 1.63
CA SER A 8 -11.08 11.13 2.50
C SER A 8 -10.24 10.47 3.60
N GLU A 9 -9.26 11.21 4.13
CA GLU A 9 -8.39 10.76 5.22
C GLU A 9 -9.17 10.47 6.52
N GLN A 10 -10.33 11.12 6.70
CA GLN A 10 -11.25 10.90 7.82
C GLN A 10 -11.88 9.49 7.81
N GLU A 11 -11.92 8.84 6.64
CA GLU A 11 -12.43 7.47 6.48
C GLU A 11 -11.32 6.41 6.55
N LEU A 12 -10.07 6.79 6.86
CA LEU A 12 -9.05 5.80 7.15
C LEU A 12 -9.43 5.05 8.43
N SER A 13 -9.40 3.71 8.32
CA SER A 13 -9.45 2.81 9.48
C SER A 13 -8.35 3.21 10.48
N GLU A 14 -8.58 2.93 11.77
CA GLU A 14 -7.60 3.13 12.84
C GLU A 14 -6.17 2.76 12.41
N MET A 15 -5.20 3.57 12.83
CA MET A 15 -3.80 3.41 12.47
C MET A 15 -3.28 2.07 12.99
N ILE A 16 -2.83 1.20 12.07
CA ILE A 16 -2.25 -0.10 12.41
C ILE A 16 -0.75 0.09 12.56
N LEU A 17 -0.22 -0.20 13.76
CA LEU A 17 1.22 -0.23 14.00
C LEU A 17 1.84 -1.47 13.33
N PRO A 18 3.06 -1.36 12.76
CA PRO A 18 3.73 -2.48 12.11
C PRO A 18 4.05 -3.59 13.12
N SER A 19 3.87 -4.84 12.68
CA SER A 19 4.34 -6.03 13.41
C SER A 19 5.87 -6.17 13.28
N PRO A 20 6.56 -6.97 14.11
CA PRO A 20 8.02 -7.15 14.00
C PRO A 20 8.54 -7.60 12.63
N ASN A 21 7.68 -8.23 11.82
CA ASN A 21 8.00 -8.71 10.47
C ASN A 21 7.55 -7.75 9.35
N ASP A 22 6.85 -6.66 9.69
CA ASP A 22 6.41 -5.67 8.72
C ASP A 22 7.50 -4.61 8.52
N VAL A 23 7.64 -4.16 7.27
CA VAL A 23 8.60 -3.12 6.91
C VAL A 23 7.86 -2.00 6.20
N LEU A 24 8.04 -0.78 6.70
CA LEU A 24 7.48 0.41 6.06
C LEU A 24 8.24 0.69 4.76
N GLY A 25 7.53 1.19 3.75
CA GLY A 25 8.14 1.52 2.47
C GLY A 25 7.32 2.53 1.68
N VAL A 26 8.02 3.25 0.81
CA VAL A 26 7.44 4.26 -0.08
C VAL A 26 7.47 3.73 -1.51
N VAL A 27 6.35 3.85 -2.21
CA VAL A 27 6.24 3.45 -3.61
C VAL A 27 7.02 4.44 -4.46
N VAL A 28 7.98 3.93 -5.24
CA VAL A 28 8.82 4.73 -6.15
C VAL A 28 8.28 4.70 -7.58
N LYS A 29 7.79 3.55 -8.04
CA LYS A 29 7.29 3.38 -9.40
C LYS A 29 6.22 2.30 -9.49
N MET A 30 5.21 2.51 -10.32
CA MET A 30 4.22 1.50 -10.67
C MET A 30 4.76 0.66 -11.85
N LEU A 31 4.92 -0.65 -11.65
CA LEU A 31 5.47 -1.57 -12.67
C LEU A 31 4.38 -2.24 -13.52
N GLY A 32 3.11 -2.07 -13.13
CA GLY A 32 1.97 -2.76 -13.75
C GLY A 32 1.73 -4.15 -13.15
N PHE A 33 0.69 -4.83 -13.61
CA PHE A 33 0.30 -6.17 -13.15
C PHE A 33 0.22 -6.32 -11.61
N ASP A 34 -0.34 -5.31 -10.94
CA ASP A 34 -0.46 -5.22 -9.48
C ASP A 34 0.87 -5.18 -8.72
N ARG A 35 1.99 -4.86 -9.39
CA ARG A 35 3.34 -4.78 -8.83
C ARG A 35 3.86 -3.34 -8.80
N PHE A 36 4.61 -3.04 -7.75
CA PHE A 36 5.20 -1.75 -7.46
C PHE A 36 6.66 -1.91 -7.07
N LEU A 37 7.50 -0.97 -7.50
CA LEU A 37 8.84 -0.79 -6.95
C LEU A 37 8.69 0.04 -5.66
N VAL A 38 9.12 -0.54 -4.54
CA VAL A 38 9.01 0.08 -3.21
C VAL A 38 10.40 0.21 -2.62
N LYS A 39 10.72 1.40 -2.12
CA LYS A 39 11.91 1.64 -1.30
C LYS A 39 11.53 1.40 0.15
N CYS A 40 12.09 0.35 0.72
CA CYS A 40 11.82 -0.07 2.09
C CYS A 40 12.72 0.69 3.07
N GLN A 41 12.28 0.78 4.34
CA GLN A 41 13.02 1.43 5.41
C GLN A 41 14.38 0.75 5.71
N ASP A 42 14.52 -0.52 5.34
CA ASP A 42 15.78 -1.29 5.41
C ASP A 42 16.82 -0.86 4.36
N GLY A 43 16.52 0.15 3.53
CA GLY A 43 17.38 0.68 2.48
C GLY A 43 17.36 -0.14 1.19
N ARG A 44 16.59 -1.22 1.11
CA ARG A 44 16.50 -2.06 -0.09
C ARG A 44 15.30 -1.67 -0.94
N GLU A 45 15.43 -1.86 -2.24
CA GLU A 45 14.32 -1.77 -3.18
C GLU A 45 13.74 -3.16 -3.44
N ARG A 46 12.41 -3.28 -3.35
CA ARG A 46 11.71 -4.55 -3.50
C ARG A 46 10.52 -4.39 -4.43
N ILE A 47 10.21 -5.46 -5.15
CA ILE A 47 8.98 -5.54 -5.93
C ILE A 47 7.88 -6.05 -5.02
N CYS A 48 6.95 -5.18 -4.66
CA CYS A 48 5.82 -5.50 -3.79
C CYS A 48 4.53 -5.65 -4.61
N ARG A 49 3.62 -6.52 -4.16
CA ARG A 49 2.30 -6.72 -4.78
C ARG A 49 1.20 -6.08 -3.94
N ILE A 50 0.31 -5.31 -4.57
CA ILE A 50 -0.87 -4.78 -3.86
C ILE A 50 -1.89 -5.90 -3.61
N ARG A 51 -2.38 -5.99 -2.38
CA ARG A 51 -3.50 -6.89 -2.04
C ARG A 51 -4.75 -6.46 -2.82
N GLY A 52 -5.48 -7.42 -3.39
CA GLY A 52 -6.70 -7.11 -4.17
C GLY A 52 -7.77 -6.32 -3.40
N LYS A 53 -7.84 -6.49 -2.07
CA LYS A 53 -8.69 -5.68 -1.18
C LYS A 53 -8.29 -4.20 -1.19
N MET A 54 -7.00 -3.88 -1.22
CA MET A 54 -6.51 -2.51 -1.27
C MET A 54 -6.68 -1.88 -2.64
N LYS A 55 -6.39 -2.63 -3.72
CA LYS A 55 -6.57 -2.18 -5.12
C LYS A 55 -7.96 -1.58 -5.40
N ARG A 56 -9.00 -2.13 -4.76
CA ARG A 56 -10.38 -1.64 -4.91
C ARG A 56 -10.74 -0.45 -4.01
N ARG A 57 -9.99 -0.25 -2.93
CA ARG A 57 -10.32 0.70 -1.85
C ARG A 57 -9.53 1.99 -1.91
N VAL A 58 -8.26 1.92 -2.33
CA VAL A 58 -7.30 3.02 -2.28
C VAL A 58 -6.64 3.14 -3.64
N TRP A 59 -6.53 4.37 -4.14
CA TRP A 59 -5.76 4.69 -5.32
C TRP A 59 -4.38 5.19 -4.91
N ILE A 60 -3.32 4.58 -5.44
CA ILE A 60 -1.96 5.03 -5.18
C ILE A 60 -1.60 6.03 -6.27
N ARG A 61 -1.28 7.26 -5.86
CA ARG A 61 -0.66 8.27 -6.72
C ARG A 61 0.84 8.27 -6.40
N VAL A 62 1.66 8.04 -7.43
CA VAL A 62 3.13 8.15 -7.37
C VAL A 62 3.51 9.43 -8.11
#